data_AF-A0A7G2JXB7-F1
#
_entry.id   AF-A0A7G2JXB7-F1
#
_cell.length_a   1.000
_cell.length_b   1.000
_cell.length_c   1.000
_cell.angle_alpha   90.00
_cell.angle_beta   90.00
_cell.angle_gamma   90.00
#
_symmetry.space_group_name_H-M   'P 1'
#
loop_
_entity.id
_entity.type
_entity.pdbx_description
1 polymer ?
#
loop_
_entity_poly.entity_id
_entity_poly.type
_entity_poly.pdbx_seq_one_letter_code
_entity_poly.pdbx_strand_id
1 'polypeptide(L)'
;LEELADLAVRSLDALLDYQDYPVVAAKRSSLARRSLGIGVINYAYYLAKNGVRYSDGSANDLTHRTFEAIQYYLLKASMNLAKEQGACEYFNETTYAKGILPIDTYKKDLDSLTQEPLHYDWESLRKDIQE
;
A
#
# COMPACT_ATOMS: atom_id res chain seq x y z
N LEU A 1 4.99 -10.89 4.64
CA LEU A 1 3.92 -9.88 4.45
C LEU A 1 3.15 -10.13 3.16
N GLU A 2 3.80 -10.62 2.10
CA GLU A 2 3.17 -10.97 0.81
C GLU A 2 1.84 -11.74 0.92
N GLU A 3 1.86 -12.95 1.52
CA GLU A 3 0.65 -13.77 1.68
C GLU A 3 -0.47 -13.07 2.46
N LEU A 4 -0.09 -12.30 3.49
CA LEU A 4 -1.06 -11.55 4.31
C LEU A 4 -1.65 -10.37 3.55
N ALA A 5 -0.86 -9.71 2.70
CA ALA A 5 -1.32 -8.63 1.85
C ALA A 5 -2.30 -9.15 0.80
N ASP A 6 -2.01 -10.29 0.16
CA ASP A 6 -2.92 -10.94 -0.79
C ASP A 6 -4.25 -11.29 -0.12
N LEU A 7 -4.21 -11.95 1.05
CA LEU A 7 -5.42 -12.30 1.79
C LEU A 7 -6.22 -11.05 2.20
N ALA A 8 -5.56 -10.02 2.73
CA ALA A 8 -6.23 -8.81 3.21
C ALA A 8 -6.86 -8.01 2.07
N VAL A 9 -6.14 -7.81 0.96
CA VAL A 9 -6.63 -7.09 -0.22
C VAL A 9 -7.83 -7.81 -0.81
N ARG A 10 -7.74 -9.13 -1.06
CA ARG A 10 -8.85 -9.92 -1.61
C ARG A 10 -10.08 -9.92 -0.71
N SER A 11 -9.87 -10.07 0.61
CA SER A 11 -10.98 -10.12 1.57
C SER A 11 -11.74 -8.80 1.63
N LEU A 12 -11.02 -7.67 1.64
CA LEU A 12 -11.65 -6.35 1.68
C LEU A 12 -12.23 -5.94 0.32
N ASP A 13 -11.60 -6.32 -0.79
CA ASP A 13 -12.11 -6.07 -2.13
C ASP A 13 -13.45 -6.81 -2.33
N ALA A 14 -13.52 -8.10 -1.99
CA ALA A 14 -14.77 -8.86 -2.03
C ALA A 14 -15.88 -8.27 -1.14
N LEU A 15 -15.51 -7.67 -0.01
CA LEU A 15 -16.47 -7.01 0.89
C LEU A 15 -17.15 -5.80 0.23
N LEU A 16 -16.47 -5.10 -0.69
CA LEU A 16 -17.05 -3.96 -1.41
C LEU A 16 -18.29 -4.36 -2.23
N ASP A 17 -18.28 -5.55 -2.82
CA ASP A 17 -19.41 -6.04 -3.61
C ASP A 17 -20.49 -6.70 -2.74
N TYR A 18 -20.09 -7.26 -1.58
CA TYR A 18 -21.00 -7.96 -0.68
C TYR A 18 -21.88 -7.02 0.16
N GLN A 19 -21.36 -5.86 0.56
CA GLN A 19 -22.06 -4.97 1.49
C GLN A 19 -23.14 -4.10 0.82
N ASP A 20 -24.09 -3.63 1.63
CA ASP A 20 -25.11 -2.68 1.19
C ASP A 20 -24.60 -1.22 1.26
N TYR A 21 -25.09 -0.41 0.32
CA TYR A 21 -24.81 1.02 0.27
C TYR A 21 -26.11 1.83 0.38
N PRO A 22 -26.42 2.42 1.55
CA PRO A 22 -27.65 3.19 1.73
C PRO A 22 -27.69 4.50 0.93
N VAL A 23 -26.53 4.97 0.46
CA VAL A 23 -26.37 6.22 -0.29
C VAL A 23 -25.78 5.92 -1.67
N VAL A 24 -26.50 6.27 -2.74
CA VAL A 24 -26.09 6.01 -4.14
C VAL A 24 -24.72 6.60 -4.46
N ALA A 25 -24.44 7.81 -3.97
CA ALA A 25 -23.14 8.45 -4.17
C ALA A 25 -21.98 7.66 -3.53
N ALA A 26 -22.21 7.06 -2.36
CA ALA A 26 -21.23 6.20 -1.69
C ALA A 26 -21.02 4.89 -2.47
N LYS A 27 -22.09 4.26 -2.97
CA LYS A 27 -21.99 3.07 -3.83
C LYS A 27 -21.13 3.35 -5.06
N ARG A 28 -21.43 4.46 -5.75
CA ARG A 28 -20.70 4.84 -6.97
C ARG A 28 -19.22 5.07 -6.70
N SER A 29 -18.87 5.82 -5.66
CA SER A 29 -17.45 6.09 -5.37
C SER A 29 -16.70 4.83 -4.92
N SER A 30 -17.31 4.00 -4.07
CA SER A 30 -16.70 2.77 -3.58
C SER A 30 -16.47 1.76 -4.68
N LEU A 31 -17.45 1.50 -5.56
CA LEU A 31 -17.29 0.53 -6.64
C LEU A 31 -16.37 1.04 -7.76
N ALA A 32 -16.40 2.34 -8.06
CA ALA A 32 -15.55 2.89 -9.13
C ALA A 32 -14.07 2.97 -8.75
N ARG A 33 -13.75 3.26 -7.48
CA ARG A 33 -12.35 3.40 -7.00
C ARG A 33 -11.81 2.20 -6.24
N ARG A 34 -12.70 1.39 -5.65
CA ARG A 34 -12.38 0.22 -4.79
C ARG A 34 -11.30 0.52 -3.74
N SER A 35 -11.39 1.70 -3.11
CA SER A 35 -10.36 2.19 -2.20
C SER A 35 -10.35 1.41 -0.88
N LEU A 36 -9.20 0.84 -0.53
CA LEU A 36 -8.97 0.09 0.71
C LEU A 36 -8.00 0.83 1.63
N GLY A 37 -8.16 0.65 2.94
CA GLY A 37 -7.27 1.20 3.96
C GLY A 37 -6.76 0.09 4.89
N ILE A 38 -5.57 -0.45 4.60
CA ILE A 38 -4.92 -1.47 5.42
C ILE A 38 -3.79 -0.83 6.23
N GLY A 39 -3.90 -0.89 7.56
CA GLY A 39 -2.95 -0.29 8.50
C GLY A 39 -2.17 -1.33 9.30
N VAL A 40 -1.48 -0.86 10.34
CA VAL A 40 -0.73 -1.70 11.27
C VAL A 40 -1.25 -1.54 12.69
N ILE A 41 -1.12 -2.61 13.48
CA ILE A 41 -1.29 -2.59 14.92
C ILE A 41 0.00 -3.10 15.59
N ASN A 42 0.09 -2.94 16.90
CA ASN A 42 1.20 -3.44 17.71
C ASN A 42 2.58 -2.81 17.36
N TYR A 43 2.59 -1.62 16.76
CA TYR A 43 3.82 -0.97 16.30
C TYR A 43 4.79 -0.63 17.43
N ALA A 44 4.29 -0.17 18.58
CA ALA A 44 5.14 0.12 19.75
C ALA A 44 5.86 -1.13 20.26
N TYR A 45 5.18 -2.28 20.30
CA TYR A 45 5.80 -3.55 20.65
C TYR A 45 6.79 -4.02 19.56
N TYR A 46 6.47 -3.79 18.28
CA TYR A 46 7.39 -4.06 17.18
C TYR A 46 8.69 -3.26 17.30
N LEU A 47 8.64 -2.00 17.75
CA LEU A 47 9.85 -1.23 18.06
C LEU A 47 10.58 -1.82 19.27
N ALA A 48 9.85 -2.11 20.35
CA ALA A 48 10.42 -2.66 21.58
C ALA A 48 11.16 -3.99 21.35
N LYS A 49 10.58 -4.93 20.59
CA LYS A 49 11.21 -6.23 20.30
C LYS A 49 12.48 -6.10 19.45
N ASN A 50 12.62 -5.01 18.70
CA ASN A 50 13.80 -4.71 17.88
C ASN A 50 14.79 -3.78 18.59
N GLY A 51 14.54 -3.44 19.87
CA GLY A 51 15.45 -2.62 20.67
C GLY A 51 15.53 -1.15 20.25
N VAL A 52 14.58 -0.65 19.46
CA VAL A 52 14.54 0.74 18.98
C VAL A 52 13.43 1.54 19.64
N ARG A 53 13.50 2.86 19.54
CA ARG A 53 12.64 3.81 20.26
C ARG A 53 12.05 4.86 19.32
N TYR A 54 10.95 5.47 19.76
CA TYR A 54 10.33 6.59 19.06
C TYR A 54 11.13 7.90 19.17
N SER A 55 11.81 8.13 20.30
CA SER A 55 12.25 9.47 20.71
C SER A 55 13.65 9.87 20.24
N ASP A 56 14.47 8.93 19.77
CA ASP A 56 15.90 9.13 19.51
C ASP A 56 16.30 8.86 18.05
N GLY A 57 15.33 8.63 17.17
CA GLY A 57 15.57 8.32 15.76
C GLY A 57 16.07 6.90 15.49
N SER A 58 16.32 6.08 16.51
CA SER A 58 16.82 4.70 16.34
C SER A 58 15.87 3.81 15.52
N ALA A 59 14.59 4.15 15.47
CA ALA A 59 13.59 3.42 14.69
C ALA A 59 13.47 3.87 13.23
N ASN A 60 14.15 4.94 12.78
CA ASN A 60 13.91 5.54 11.46
C ASN A 60 14.10 4.52 10.32
N ASP A 61 15.26 3.87 10.25
CA ASP A 61 15.58 2.90 9.20
C ASP A 61 14.70 1.64 9.30
N LEU A 62 14.42 1.17 10.52
CA LEU A 62 13.50 0.04 10.73
C LEU A 62 12.09 0.38 10.23
N THR A 63 11.62 1.60 10.51
CA THR A 63 10.33 2.11 10.06
C THR A 63 10.30 2.14 8.53
N HIS A 64 11.33 2.71 7.91
CA HIS A 64 11.45 2.79 6.46
C HIS A 64 11.33 1.42 5.80
N ARG A 65 12.17 0.47 6.22
CA ARG A 65 12.14 -0.93 5.72
C ARG A 65 10.79 -1.61 5.93
N THR A 66 10.16 -1.38 7.09
CA THR A 66 8.89 -2.02 7.44
C THR A 66 7.76 -1.52 6.54
N PHE A 67 7.65 -0.21 6.36
CA PHE A 67 6.57 0.39 5.56
C PHE A 67 6.80 0.28 4.06
N GLU A 68 8.06 0.23 3.60
CA GLU A 68 8.38 -0.17 2.25
C GLU A 68 7.79 -1.54 1.94
N ALA A 69 8.08 -2.55 2.77
CA ALA A 69 7.58 -3.91 2.59
C ALA A 69 6.05 -3.96 2.56
N ILE A 70 5.38 -3.28 3.51
CA ILE A 70 3.92 -3.25 3.59
C ILE A 70 3.34 -2.68 2.29
N GLN A 71 3.79 -1.49 1.87
CA GLN A 71 3.22 -0.84 0.70
C GLN A 71 3.53 -1.62 -0.58
N TYR A 72 4.75 -2.16 -0.72
CA TYR A 72 5.14 -2.98 -1.86
C TYR A 72 4.23 -4.19 -2.02
N TYR A 73 4.04 -4.97 -0.94
CA TYR A 73 3.20 -6.18 -1.00
C TYR A 73 1.70 -5.87 -1.16
N LEU A 74 1.20 -4.76 -0.61
CA LEU A 74 -0.17 -4.32 -0.84
C LEU A 74 -0.42 -3.95 -2.31
N LEU A 75 0.51 -3.21 -2.92
CA LEU A 75 0.43 -2.88 -4.34
C LEU A 75 0.56 -4.11 -5.23
N LYS A 76 1.48 -5.03 -4.91
CA LYS A 76 1.64 -6.30 -5.63
C LYS A 76 0.37 -7.16 -5.55
N ALA A 77 -0.24 -7.27 -4.38
CA ALA A 77 -1.50 -8.00 -4.20
C ALA A 77 -2.64 -7.37 -5.02
N SER A 78 -2.79 -6.04 -4.99
CA SER A 78 -3.81 -5.33 -5.76
C SER A 78 -3.58 -5.45 -7.28
N MET A 79 -2.32 -5.36 -7.73
CA MET A 79 -1.96 -5.57 -9.13
C MET A 79 -2.30 -6.99 -9.60
N ASN A 80 -1.97 -8.01 -8.81
CA ASN A 80 -2.34 -9.40 -9.13
C ASN A 80 -3.86 -9.58 -9.20
N LEU A 81 -4.60 -8.98 -8.26
CA LEU A 81 -6.06 -9.01 -8.26
C LEU A 81 -6.64 -8.33 -9.52
N ALA A 82 -6.04 -7.21 -9.95
CA ALA A 82 -6.43 -6.53 -11.19
C ALA A 82 -6.12 -7.38 -12.44
N LYS A 83 -5.03 -8.15 -12.46
CA LYS A 83 -4.74 -9.12 -13.54
C LYS A 83 -5.80 -10.24 -13.60
N GLU A 84 -6.38 -10.61 -12.47
CA GLU A 84 -7.39 -11.67 -12.38
C GLU A 84 -8.83 -11.19 -12.67
N GLN A 85 -9.19 -9.99 -12.19
CA GLN A 85 -10.58 -9.51 -12.17
C GLN A 85 -10.81 -8.20 -12.94
N GLY A 86 -9.73 -7.56 -13.40
CA GLY A 86 -9.75 -6.23 -13.99
C GLY A 86 -9.45 -5.12 -12.97
N ALA A 87 -8.84 -4.03 -13.44
CA ALA A 87 -8.62 -2.83 -12.64
C ALA A 87 -9.95 -2.11 -12.32
N CYS A 88 -9.97 -1.28 -11.27
CA CYS A 88 -11.14 -0.49 -10.93
C CYS A 88 -11.48 0.55 -12.02
N GLU A 89 -12.77 0.91 -12.13
CA GLU A 89 -13.29 1.78 -13.20
C GLU A 89 -12.52 3.09 -13.34
N TYR A 90 -12.16 3.73 -12.21
CA TYR A 90 -11.45 5.02 -12.17
C TYR A 90 -9.95 4.87 -11.94
N PHE A 91 -9.35 3.73 -12.29
CA PHE A 91 -7.90 3.53 -12.19
C PHE A 91 -7.11 4.57 -13.01
N ASN A 92 -7.61 4.93 -14.20
CA ASN A 92 -7.02 5.94 -15.09
C ASN A 92 -6.89 7.34 -14.46
N GLU A 93 -7.64 7.64 -13.40
CA GLU A 93 -7.54 8.90 -12.67
C GLU A 93 -6.43 8.92 -11.62
N THR A 94 -5.77 7.78 -11.39
CA THR A 94 -4.71 7.65 -10.37
C THR A 94 -3.34 8.07 -10.92
N THR A 95 -2.43 8.38 -10.00
CA THR A 95 -1.01 8.51 -10.32
C THR A 95 -0.40 7.17 -10.73
N TYR A 96 -0.92 6.05 -10.22
CA TYR A 96 -0.49 4.70 -10.57
C TYR A 96 -0.69 4.40 -12.06
N ALA A 97 -1.81 4.81 -12.67
CA ALA A 97 -2.04 4.68 -14.11
C ALA A 97 -1.01 5.47 -14.95
N LYS A 98 -0.37 6.49 -14.38
CA LYS A 98 0.72 7.26 -15.00
C LYS A 98 2.10 6.69 -14.67
N GLY A 99 2.18 5.54 -13.99
CA GLY A 99 3.42 4.93 -13.54
C GLY A 99 4.11 5.71 -12.41
N ILE A 100 3.38 6.54 -11.66
CA ILE A 100 3.93 7.33 -10.55
C ILE A 100 3.57 6.64 -9.23
N LEU A 101 4.60 6.24 -8.49
CA LEU A 101 4.54 5.49 -7.24
C LEU A 101 4.82 6.38 -6.02
N PRO A 102 4.45 5.93 -4.80
CA PRO A 102 4.73 6.70 -3.58
C PRO A 102 6.22 7.04 -3.38
N ILE A 103 7.12 6.18 -3.87
CA ILE A 103 8.57 6.40 -3.83
C ILE A 103 9.04 7.56 -4.71
N ASP A 104 8.21 8.07 -5.62
CA ASP A 104 8.58 9.19 -6.50
C ASP A 104 8.13 10.55 -5.93
N THR A 105 7.08 10.56 -5.12
CA THR A 105 6.36 11.79 -4.70
C THR A 105 6.43 12.07 -3.20
N TYR A 106 7.28 11.36 -2.45
CA TYR A 106 7.48 11.64 -1.03
C TYR A 106 8.21 12.98 -0.82
N LYS A 107 8.06 13.56 0.39
CA LYS A 107 8.73 14.81 0.75
C LYS A 107 10.24 14.59 0.93
N LYS A 108 11.05 15.26 0.12
CA LYS A 108 12.51 15.07 0.07
C LYS A 108 13.27 15.34 1.37
N ASP A 109 12.70 16.12 2.29
CA ASP A 109 13.28 16.31 3.63
C ASP A 109 13.48 14.98 4.39
N LEU A 110 12.73 13.92 4.04
CA LEU A 110 12.89 12.58 4.62
C LEU A 110 14.27 11.96 4.34
N ASP A 111 14.94 12.34 3.24
CA ASP A 111 16.28 11.83 2.87
C ASP A 111 17.36 12.25 3.89
N SER A 112 17.07 13.25 4.73
CA SER A 112 17.94 13.66 5.84
C SER A 112 17.73 12.87 7.13
N LEU A 113 16.64 12.09 7.24
CA LEU A 113 16.22 11.40 8.46
C LEU A 113 16.51 9.89 8.43
N THR A 114 16.62 9.29 7.25
CA THR A 114 16.90 7.87 7.05
C THR A 114 17.73 7.68 5.78
N GLN A 115 18.64 6.71 5.78
CA GLN A 115 19.46 6.32 4.62
C GLN A 115 19.18 4.88 4.19
N GLU A 116 18.08 4.30 4.69
CA GLU A 116 17.70 2.93 4.42
C GLU A 116 17.34 2.78 2.93
N PRO A 117 18.02 1.89 2.18
CA PRO A 117 17.72 1.70 0.77
C PRO A 117 16.37 0.98 0.59
N LEU A 118 15.84 1.04 -0.63
CA LEU A 118 14.73 0.20 -1.03
C LEU A 118 15.23 -1.24 -1.24
N HIS A 119 14.52 -2.22 -0.69
CA HIS A 119 14.85 -3.66 -0.76
C HIS A 119 14.05 -4.42 -1.78
N TYR A 120 12.98 -3.82 -2.33
CA TYR A 120 12.09 -4.47 -3.28
C TYR A 120 12.25 -3.93 -4.70
N ASP A 121 11.89 -4.74 -5.69
CA ASP A 121 11.94 -4.35 -7.10
C ASP A 121 10.72 -3.51 -7.48
N TRP A 122 10.80 -2.22 -7.16
CA TRP A 122 9.76 -1.24 -7.44
C TRP A 122 9.60 -0.95 -8.93
N GLU A 123 10.63 -1.11 -9.75
CA GLU A 123 10.57 -0.82 -11.19
C GLU A 123 9.84 -1.93 -11.94
N SER A 124 10.07 -3.20 -11.58
CA SER A 124 9.25 -4.30 -12.10
C SER A 124 7.78 -4.14 -11.68
N LEU A 125 7.52 -3.78 -10.43
CA LEU A 125 6.15 -3.54 -9.96
C LEU A 125 5.51 -2.33 -10.66
N ARG A 126 6.26 -1.26 -10.91
CA ARG A 126 5.80 -0.08 -11.66
C ARG A 126 5.29 -0.49 -13.03
N LYS A 127 6.08 -1.29 -13.75
CA LYS A 127 5.73 -1.79 -15.08
C LYS A 127 4.46 -2.65 -15.02
N ASP A 128 4.41 -3.60 -14.08
CA ASP A 128 3.26 -4.48 -13.88
C ASP A 128 1.96 -3.75 -13.53
N ILE A 129 2.03 -2.59 -12.87
CA ILE A 129 0.86 -1.75 -12.53
C ILE A 129 0.33 -1.00 -13.76
N GLN A 130 1.18 -0.74 -14.76
CA GLN A 130 0.79 0.00 -15.97
C GLN A 130 0.25 -0.91 -17.09
N GLU A 131 0.57 -2.20 -17.05
CA GLU A 131 0.08 -3.23 -17.99
C GLU A 131 -1.34 -3.69 -17.65
#